data_AF-A0A939ZTH0-F1
#
_entry.id   AF-A0A939ZTH0-F1
#
_cell.length_a   1.000
_cell.length_b   1.000
_cell.length_c   1.000
_cell.angle_alpha   90.00
_cell.angle_beta   90.00
_cell.angle_gamma   90.00
#
_symmetry.space_group_name_H-M   'P 1'
#
loop_
_entity.id
_entity.type
_entity.pdbx_description
1 polymer ?
#
loop_
_entity_poly.entity_id
_entity_poly.type
_entity_poly.pdbx_seq_one_letter_code
_entity_poly.pdbx_strand_id
1 'polypeptide(L)'
;HSPVFRIGGDEFVVILENNDLENIESLVDDFNAKTDVSLKEKNYEPWNQVSAAIGYAVFTDGDKSTTDVLNRADKRMYERKKQMKADRK
;
A
#
# COMPACT_ATOMS: atom_id res chain seq x y z
N HIS A 1 6.64 -2.76 -15.32
CA HIS A 1 7.33 -3.68 -14.40
C HIS A 1 7.86 -2.82 -13.26
N SER A 2 7.19 -2.86 -12.12
CA SER A 2 7.53 -2.05 -10.96
C SER A 2 8.31 -2.90 -9.94
N PRO A 3 9.59 -2.58 -9.63
CA PRO A 3 10.36 -3.37 -8.68
C PRO A 3 9.82 -3.20 -7.25
N VAL A 4 9.88 -4.29 -6.48
CA VAL A 4 9.42 -4.37 -5.09
C VAL A 4 10.63 -4.61 -4.18
N PHE A 5 10.74 -3.83 -3.11
CA PHE A 5 11.82 -3.88 -2.14
C PHE A 5 11.27 -4.13 -0.75
N ARG A 6 11.93 -5.01 0.01
CA ARG A 6 11.66 -5.18 1.45
C ARG A 6 12.59 -4.25 2.23
N ILE A 7 12.02 -3.34 3.00
CA ILE A 7 12.78 -2.33 3.77
C ILE A 7 12.83 -2.64 5.27
N GLY A 8 11.95 -3.53 5.75
CA GLY A 8 11.84 -3.88 7.16
C GLY A 8 11.23 -5.26 7.38
N GLY A 9 10.67 -5.46 8.57
CA GLY A 9 10.03 -6.71 8.98
C GLY A 9 8.94 -7.14 7.99
N ASP A 10 7.80 -6.45 8.05
CA ASP A 10 6.63 -6.63 7.17
C ASP A 10 6.42 -5.44 6.22
N GLU A 11 7.43 -4.57 6.09
CA GLU A 11 7.36 -3.34 5.30
C GLU A 11 8.01 -3.48 3.92
N PHE A 12 7.26 -3.06 2.91
CA PHE A 12 7.64 -3.15 1.50
C PHE A 12 7.44 -1.81 0.80
N VAL A 13 8.32 -1.50 -0.16
CA VAL A 13 8.24 -0.33 -1.03
C VAL A 13 8.20 -0.80 -2.48
N VAL A 14 7.29 -0.22 -3.27
CA VAL A 14 7.19 -0.47 -4.71
C VAL A 14 7.56 0.82 -5.44
N ILE A 15 8.52 0.75 -6.35
CA ILE A 15 8.85 1.88 -7.23
C ILE A 15 8.04 1.70 -8.51
N LEU A 16 7.13 2.64 -8.76
CA LEU A 16 6.23 2.58 -9.91
C LEU A 16 6.86 3.29 -11.11
N GLU A 17 6.80 2.64 -12.26
CA GLU A 17 7.38 3.16 -13.49
C GLU A 17 6.38 3.05 -14.65
N ASN A 18 6.42 4.00 -15.58
CA ASN A 18 5.65 4.00 -16.83
C ASN A 18 4.13 3.79 -16.57
N ASN A 19 3.54 2.83 -17.26
CA ASN A 19 2.12 2.49 -17.18
C ASN A 19 1.62 2.15 -15.76
N ASP A 20 2.48 1.61 -14.89
CA ASP A 20 2.08 1.29 -13.52
C ASP A 20 1.89 2.58 -12.69
N LEU A 21 2.67 3.62 -12.98
CA LEU A 21 2.50 4.94 -12.36
C LEU A 21 1.24 5.64 -12.88
N GLU A 22 0.97 5.55 -14.19
CA GLU A 22 -0.22 6.14 -14.81
C GLU A 22 -1.52 5.52 -14.30
N ASN A 23 -1.49 4.23 -13.94
CA ASN A 23 -2.64 3.47 -13.47
C ASN A 23 -2.64 3.22 -11.95
N ILE A 24 -1.89 4.01 -11.16
CA ILE A 24 -1.69 3.74 -9.73
C ILE A 24 -3.00 3.67 -8.94
N GLU A 25 -3.99 4.50 -9.26
CA GLU A 25 -5.29 4.47 -8.57
C GLU A 25 -5.97 3.11 -8.75
N SER A 26 -6.04 2.61 -9.99
CA SER A 26 -6.60 1.28 -10.29
C SER A 26 -5.82 0.16 -9.61
N LEU A 27 -4.48 0.26 -9.55
CA LEU A 27 -3.64 -0.74 -8.89
C LEU A 27 -3.85 -0.77 -7.38
N VAL A 28 -4.05 0.40 -6.76
CA VAL A 28 -4.36 0.52 -5.33
C VAL A 28 -5.75 -0.04 -5.03
N ASP A 29 -6.73 0.23 -5.88
CA ASP A 29 -8.07 -0.32 -5.74
C ASP A 29 -8.07 -1.84 -5.86
N ASP A 30 -7.38 -2.39 -6.87
CA ASP A 30 -7.18 -3.83 -7.04
C ASP A 30 -6.48 -4.47 -5.84
N PHE A 31 -5.47 -3.79 -5.29
CA PHE A 31 -4.76 -4.25 -4.09
C PHE A 31 -5.71 -4.32 -2.90
N ASN A 32 -6.44 -3.23 -2.63
CA ASN A 32 -7.39 -3.16 -1.53
C ASN A 32 -8.48 -4.23 -1.66
N ALA A 33 -9.03 -4.43 -2.87
CA ALA A 33 -10.03 -5.45 -3.14
C ALA A 33 -9.50 -6.87 -2.85
N LYS A 34 -8.27 -7.18 -3.28
CA LYS A 34 -7.64 -8.49 -3.02
C LYS A 34 -7.39 -8.72 -1.53
N THR A 35 -6.93 -7.69 -0.80
CA THR A 35 -6.75 -7.79 0.65
C THR A 35 -8.09 -7.97 1.39
N ASP A 36 -9.14 -7.27 0.96
CA ASP A 36 -10.47 -7.38 1.55
C ASP A 36 -11.09 -8.76 1.33
N VAL A 37 -10.90 -9.33 0.14
CA VAL A 37 -11.32 -10.72 -0.17
C VAL A 37 -10.57 -11.70 0.73
N SER A 38 -9.25 -11.57 0.87
CA SER A 38 -8.45 -12.44 1.75
C SER A 38 -8.93 -12.39 3.20
N LEU A 39 -9.35 -11.23 3.69
CA LEU A 39 -9.87 -11.06 5.05
C LEU A 39 -11.28 -11.61 5.26
N LYS A 40 -12.11 -11.59 4.20
CA LYS A 40 -13.50 -12.05 4.26
C LYS A 40 -13.67 -13.54 3.94
N GLU A 41 -12.63 -14.17 3.40
CA GLU A 41 -12.64 -15.59 3.06
C GLU A 41 -12.73 -16.45 4.33
N LYS A 42 -13.91 -17.01 4.56
CA LYS A 42 -14.21 -17.80 5.76
C LYS A 42 -13.53 -19.17 5.76
N ASN A 43 -13.11 -19.65 4.59
CA ASN A 43 -12.39 -20.91 4.46
C ASN A 43 -10.88 -20.77 4.70
N TYR A 44 -10.38 -19.55 4.86
CA TYR A 44 -8.99 -19.33 5.24
C TYR A 44 -8.84 -19.42 6.76
N GLU A 45 -7.89 -20.26 7.16
CA GLU A 45 -7.35 -20.24 8.51
C GLU A 45 -6.90 -18.82 8.88
N PRO A 46 -7.03 -18.39 10.15
CA PRO A 46 -6.73 -17.01 10.55
C PRO A 46 -5.34 -16.52 10.15
N TRP A 47 -4.34 -17.43 10.11
CA TRP A 47 -2.96 -17.09 9.69
C TRP A 47 -2.78 -16.92 8.17
N ASN A 48 -3.78 -17.31 7.38
CA ASN A 48 -3.83 -17.10 5.93
C ASN A 48 -4.62 -15.84 5.53
N GLN A 49 -5.25 -15.15 6.50
CA GLN A 49 -5.95 -13.89 6.26
C GLN A 49 -4.95 -12.73 6.26
N VAL A 50 -4.67 -12.17 5.10
CA VAL A 50 -3.67 -11.12 4.94
C VAL A 50 -4.31 -9.75 5.08
N SER A 51 -3.84 -8.98 6.05
CA SER A 51 -4.21 -7.57 6.26
C SER A 51 -3.02 -6.67 5.99
N ALA A 52 -3.01 -5.96 4.88
CA ALA A 52 -1.97 -4.98 4.55
C ALA A 52 -2.58 -3.60 4.31
N ALA A 53 -1.92 -2.55 4.82
CA ALA A 53 -2.25 -1.17 4.49
C ALA A 53 -1.28 -0.68 3.41
N ILE A 54 -1.76 0.09 2.45
CA ILE A 54 -0.94 0.67 1.38
C ILE A 54 -1.11 2.19 1.35
N GLY A 55 -0.02 2.88 1.01
CA GLY A 55 0.00 4.31 0.74
C GLY A 55 0.98 4.59 -0.39
N TYR A 56 0.67 5.57 -1.23
CA TYR A 56 1.50 5.97 -2.36
C TYR A 56 1.66 7.49 -2.43
N ALA A 57 2.72 7.92 -3.08
CA ALA A 57 2.95 9.32 -3.43
C ALA A 57 3.72 9.39 -4.76
N VAL A 58 3.45 10.43 -5.53
CA VAL A 58 4.15 10.75 -6.78
C VAL A 58 5.08 11.91 -6.52
N PHE A 59 6.24 11.97 -7.17
CA PHE A 59 7.14 13.11 -7.08
C PHE A 59 6.46 14.38 -7.64
N THR A 60 6.61 15.51 -6.95
CA THR A 60 5.99 16.80 -7.26
C THR A 60 7.04 17.90 -7.17
N ASP A 61 6.78 19.06 -7.80
CA ASP A 61 7.73 20.19 -7.85
C ASP A 61 8.19 20.71 -6.47
N GLY A 62 7.43 20.43 -5.40
CA GLY A 62 7.78 20.79 -4.03
C GLY A 62 8.73 19.81 -3.32
N ASP A 63 8.99 18.65 -3.91
CA ASP A 63 9.85 17.63 -3.30
C ASP A 63 11.33 17.94 -3.56
N LYS A 64 12.14 17.89 -2.50
CA LYS A 64 13.59 18.14 -2.58
C LYS A 64 14.37 16.85 -2.78
N SER A 65 13.75 15.72 -2.46
CA SER A 65 14.37 14.40 -2.49
C SER A 65 13.34 13.28 -2.62
N THR A 66 13.80 12.09 -3.00
CA THR A 66 12.98 10.87 -2.97
C THR A 66 12.49 10.52 -1.56
N THR A 67 13.23 10.94 -0.52
CA THR A 67 12.84 10.80 0.88
C THR A 67 11.53 11.54 1.20
N ASP A 68 11.28 12.70 0.57
CA ASP A 68 10.03 13.45 0.78
C ASP A 68 8.82 12.67 0.25
N VAL A 69 8.97 12.05 -0.92
CA VAL A 69 7.94 11.19 -1.52
C VAL A 69 7.70 9.95 -0.66
N LEU A 70 8.78 9.29 -0.21
CA LEU A 70 8.70 8.12 0.65
C LEU A 70 7.96 8.44 1.97
N ASN A 71 8.32 9.54 2.63
CA ASN A 71 7.68 9.97 3.87
C ASN A 71 6.18 10.26 3.70
N ARG A 72 5.77 10.84 2.56
CA ARG A 72 4.34 11.06 2.27
C ARG A 72 3.60 9.76 2.01
N ALA A 73 4.21 8.83 1.27
CA ALA A 73 3.63 7.51 1.02
C ALA A 73 3.44 6.74 2.34
N ASP A 74 4.47 6.74 3.20
CA ASP A 74 4.43 6.14 4.54
C ASP A 74 3.34 6.76 5.42
N LYS A 75 3.26 8.09 5.48
CA LYS A 75 2.22 8.79 6.23
C LYS A 75 0.81 8.37 5.80
N ARG A 76 0.56 8.31 4.49
CA ARG A 76 -0.72 7.86 3.92
C ARG A 76 -1.02 6.40 4.23
N MET A 77 -0.01 5.53 4.17
CA MET A 77 -0.14 4.13 4.58
C MET A 77 -0.54 4.02 6.05
N TYR A 78 0.10 4.81 6.93
CA TYR A 78 -0.20 4.81 8.36
C TYR A 78 -1.61 5.34 8.67
N GLU A 79 -2.05 6.39 7.96
CA GLU A 79 -3.43 6.89 8.02
C GLU A 79 -4.44 5.81 7.60
N ARG A 80 -4.19 5.11 6.50
CA ARG A 80 -5.01 3.98 6.04
C ARG A 80 -5.03 2.84 7.07
N LYS A 81 -3.88 2.49 7.65
CA LYS A 81 -3.76 1.47 8.71
C LYS A 81 -4.61 1.82 9.93
N LYS A 82 -4.70 3.10 10.31
CA LYS A 82 -5.57 3.57 11.39
C LYS A 82 -7.05 3.41 11.04
N GLN A 83 -7.46 3.79 9.83
CA GLN A 83 -8.84 3.63 9.35
C GLN A 83 -9.26 2.15 9.36
N MET A 84 -8.44 1.28 8.77
CA MET A 84 -8.71 -0.17 8.74
C MET A 84 -8.87 -0.79 10.13
N LYS A 85 -8.15 -0.28 11.14
CA LYS A 85 -8.31 -0.73 12.53
C LYS A 85 -9.57 -0.18 13.19
N ALA A 86 -10.02 1.01 12.81
CA ALA A 86 -11.26 1.59 13.29
C ALA A 86 -12.48 0.84 12.73
N ASP A 87 -12.46 0.47 11.44
CA ASP A 87 -13.55 -0.26 10.77
C ASP A 87 -13.74 -1.70 11.28
N ARG A 88 -12.77 -2.22 12.04
CA ARG A 88 -12.79 -3.57 12.65
C ARG A 88 -13.31 -3.57 14.09
N LYS A 89 -13.58 -2.41 14.69
CA LYS A 89 -14.21 -2.29 16.01
C LYS A 89 -15.72 -2.23 15.88
#